data_AF-X1BCE4-F1
#
_entry.id   AF-X1BCE4-F1
#
_cell.length_a   1.000
_cell.length_b   1.000
_cell.length_c   1.000
_cell.angle_alpha   90.00
_cell.angle_beta   90.00
_cell.angle_gamma   90.00
#
_symmetry.space_group_name_H-M   'P 1'
#
loop_
_entity.id
_entity.type
_entity.pdbx_description
1 polymer ?
#
loop_
_entity_poly.entity_id
_entity_poly.type
_entity_poly.pdbx_seq_one_letter_code
_entity_poly.pdbx_strand_id
1 'polypeptide(L)'
;MVNTPESVYAVRRERTIFPIGQFWVSLTTPELKYALEHDHIVRIQSAVIYMQENIFKGYVDRFYGLRQKFKAEGIAEYEELCKKLLNCLYGKFGQKAEVWKKIGVCPDEPDRVEICYIEGSHKSRAIRYLLGEIFELTGHKECFNSFPAIPAHVAAYGRLWLWRLMELAGEGNYFYCDTDSLFVNSVGLYNLGTELDNLRLGAIKVIEQTDSISIRGVKDYSIGTKRVIKGIRKLAIEVSEGVYEQELWPSFKGLLRSQHPDVYAIAKIRKTLSRKYTKGVVNEDGSISPL
;
A
#
# COMPACT_ATOMS: atom_id res chain seq x y z
N MET A 1 -12.73 20.93 5.82
CA MET A 1 -12.00 21.16 7.08
C MET A 1 -12.70 20.35 8.15
N VAL A 2 -11.93 19.52 8.83
CA VAL A 2 -12.38 18.75 9.99
C VAL A 2 -11.71 19.29 11.25
N ASN A 3 -12.34 19.10 12.40
CA ASN A 3 -11.76 19.21 13.71
C ASN A 3 -12.02 17.89 14.44
N THR A 4 -10.98 17.13 14.78
CA THR A 4 -11.17 15.83 15.41
C THR A 4 -10.14 15.59 16.52
N PRO A 5 -10.53 14.99 17.65
CA PRO A 5 -9.56 14.50 18.63
C PRO A 5 -8.92 13.16 18.20
N GLU A 6 -9.41 12.54 17.13
CA GLU A 6 -9.08 11.16 16.75
C GLU A 6 -8.16 11.09 15.53
N SER A 7 -7.26 10.12 15.53
CA SER A 7 -6.32 9.86 14.42
C SER A 7 -6.93 9.01 13.31
N VAL A 8 -8.13 9.38 12.86
CA VAL A 8 -8.95 8.58 11.94
C VAL A 8 -8.77 8.98 10.47
N TYR A 9 -8.56 10.26 10.17
CA TYR A 9 -8.49 10.75 8.79
C TYR A 9 -7.08 10.74 8.23
N ALA A 10 -6.89 10.04 7.10
CA ALA A 10 -5.60 9.97 6.43
C ALA A 10 -5.32 11.25 5.62
N VAL A 11 -4.20 11.91 5.91
CA VAL A 11 -3.73 13.09 5.17
C VAL A 11 -2.40 12.78 4.49
N ARG A 12 -2.33 13.05 3.18
CA ARG A 12 -1.10 12.94 2.42
C ARG A 12 -0.31 14.25 2.46
N ARG A 13 0.84 14.25 3.14
CA ARG A 13 1.90 15.26 3.01
C ARG A 13 3.09 14.62 2.26
N GLU A 14 4.32 14.78 2.74
CA GLU A 14 5.45 13.96 2.28
C GLU A 14 5.19 12.46 2.48
N ARG A 15 4.52 12.13 3.59
CA ARG A 15 4.06 10.80 3.96
C ARG A 15 2.57 10.86 4.31
N THR A 16 1.92 9.71 4.33
CA THR A 16 0.56 9.59 4.86
C THR A 16 0.64 9.58 6.38
N ILE A 17 -0.05 10.55 7.00
CA ILE A 17 -0.16 10.76 8.44
C ILE A 17 -1.65 10.77 8.85
N PHE A 18 -1.91 10.68 10.15
CA PHE A 18 -3.26 10.72 10.73
C PHE A 18 -3.25 11.80 11.83
N PRO A 19 -3.37 13.08 11.45
CA PRO A 19 -3.25 14.19 12.40
C PRO A 19 -4.54 14.35 13.22
N ILE A 20 -4.42 15.06 14.34
CA ILE A 20 -5.56 15.49 15.17
C ILE A 20 -5.72 17.02 15.12
N GLY A 21 -6.81 17.53 15.68
CA GLY A 21 -7.17 18.95 15.64
C GLY A 21 -7.75 19.37 14.29
N GLN A 22 -7.45 20.61 13.88
CA GLN A 22 -8.07 21.23 12.71
C GLN A 22 -7.20 21.14 11.46
N PHE A 23 -7.74 20.53 10.40
CA PHE A 23 -7.03 20.43 9.12
C PHE A 23 -7.96 20.26 7.91
N TRP A 24 -7.41 20.52 6.73
CA TRP A 24 -8.05 20.23 5.46
C TRP A 24 -7.75 18.80 5.01
N VAL A 25 -8.80 18.08 4.60
CA VAL A 25 -8.73 16.72 4.10
C VAL A 25 -9.87 16.50 3.09
N SER A 26 -9.63 15.64 2.11
CA SER A 26 -10.66 15.17 1.17
C SER A 26 -11.22 13.85 1.68
N LEU A 27 -12.51 13.84 2.02
CA LEU A 27 -13.20 12.67 2.57
C LEU A 27 -14.00 11.97 1.48
N THR A 28 -14.03 10.65 1.54
CA THR A 28 -14.97 9.82 0.77
C THR A 28 -16.26 9.58 1.57
N THR A 29 -17.28 8.97 0.96
CA THR A 29 -18.57 8.71 1.63
C THR A 29 -18.45 8.07 3.03
N PRO A 30 -17.67 6.99 3.24
CA PRO A 30 -17.58 6.39 4.57
C PRO A 30 -16.92 7.33 5.60
N GLU A 31 -15.87 8.05 5.21
CA GLU A 31 -15.19 9.00 6.12
C GLU A 31 -16.07 10.22 6.41
N LEU A 32 -16.85 10.67 5.44
CA LEU A 32 -17.80 11.77 5.59
C LEU A 32 -18.94 11.38 6.55
N LYS A 33 -19.46 10.15 6.44
CA LYS A 33 -20.45 9.61 7.39
C LYS A 33 -19.89 9.58 8.81
N TYR A 34 -18.70 9.01 8.98
CA TYR A 34 -18.01 9.00 10.27
C TYR A 34 -17.81 10.42 10.82
N ALA A 35 -17.40 11.37 9.98
CA ALA A 35 -17.23 12.77 10.37
C ALA A 35 -18.53 13.47 10.78
N LEU A 36 -19.66 13.12 10.17
CA LEU A 36 -20.97 13.63 10.55
C LEU A 36 -21.46 13.03 11.86
N GLU A 37 -21.26 11.72 12.04
CA GLU A 37 -21.67 11.00 13.26
C GLU A 37 -20.94 11.48 14.53
N HIS A 38 -19.72 12.00 14.37
CA HIS A 38 -18.87 12.49 15.47
C HIS A 38 -18.73 14.02 15.49
N ASP A 39 -19.55 14.75 14.73
CA ASP A 39 -19.53 16.23 14.67
C ASP A 39 -18.14 16.83 14.32
N HIS A 40 -17.34 16.12 13.52
CA HIS A 40 -15.99 16.54 13.14
C HIS A 40 -15.98 17.60 12.02
N ILE A 41 -17.08 17.82 11.29
CA ILE A 41 -17.09 18.70 10.12
C ILE A 41 -17.23 20.16 10.54
N VAL A 42 -16.21 20.98 10.25
CA VAL A 42 -16.25 22.43 10.49
C VAL A 42 -16.66 23.21 9.25
N ARG A 43 -16.14 22.82 8.08
CA ARG A 43 -16.38 23.56 6.83
C ARG A 43 -16.21 22.66 5.61
N ILE A 44 -17.12 22.78 4.65
CA ILE A 44 -17.05 22.13 3.33
C ILE A 44 -16.65 23.19 2.28
N GLN A 45 -15.69 22.86 1.42
CA GLN A 45 -15.24 23.75 0.33
C GLN A 45 -15.87 23.34 -1.00
N SER A 46 -15.78 22.06 -1.35
CA SER A 46 -16.35 21.49 -2.55
C SER A 46 -16.77 20.05 -2.29
N ALA A 47 -17.71 19.56 -3.10
CA ALA A 47 -18.17 18.18 -3.07
C ALA A 47 -18.34 17.67 -4.49
N VAL A 48 -18.08 16.38 -4.69
CA VAL A 48 -18.39 15.67 -5.92
C VAL A 48 -19.28 14.49 -5.57
N ILE A 49 -20.41 14.38 -6.23
CA ILE A 49 -21.46 13.40 -5.92
C ILE A 49 -21.53 12.40 -7.07
N TYR A 50 -21.61 11.12 -6.72
CA TYR A 50 -21.71 10.01 -7.65
C TYR A 50 -22.92 9.14 -7.31
N MET A 51 -23.48 8.48 -8.32
CA MET A 51 -24.50 7.44 -8.10
C MET A 51 -23.83 6.17 -7.55
N GLN A 52 -24.41 5.59 -6.51
CA GLN A 52 -23.91 4.36 -5.89
C GLN A 52 -24.48 3.13 -6.59
N GLU A 53 -23.63 2.12 -6.84
CA GLU A 53 -24.03 0.78 -7.25
C GLU A 53 -23.05 -0.28 -6.71
N ASN A 54 -23.49 -1.53 -6.63
CA ASN A 54 -22.78 -2.74 -6.29
C ASN A 54 -21.93 -3.27 -7.46
N ILE A 55 -21.05 -2.40 -7.97
CA ILE A 55 -20.26 -2.61 -9.19
C ILE A 55 -19.32 -3.83 -9.16
N PHE A 56 -19.03 -4.39 -7.98
CA PHE A 56 -18.09 -5.51 -7.82
C PHE A 56 -18.71 -6.81 -7.33
N LYS A 57 -20.02 -6.84 -6.99
CA LYS A 57 -20.64 -8.02 -6.38
C LYS A 57 -20.43 -9.29 -7.20
N GLY A 58 -20.79 -9.27 -8.48
CA GLY A 58 -20.64 -10.44 -9.35
C GLY A 58 -19.17 -10.89 -9.55
N TYR A 59 -18.23 -9.95 -9.58
CA TYR A 59 -16.81 -10.26 -9.69
C TYR A 59 -16.29 -10.92 -8.40
N VAL A 60 -16.59 -10.31 -7.25
CA VAL A 60 -16.14 -10.81 -5.94
C VAL A 60 -16.74 -12.18 -5.66
N ASP A 61 -18.04 -12.36 -5.85
CA ASP A 61 -18.73 -13.64 -5.62
C ASP A 61 -18.10 -14.76 -6.45
N ARG A 62 -17.83 -14.50 -7.74
CA ARG A 62 -17.21 -15.47 -8.66
C ARG A 62 -15.79 -15.85 -8.22
N PHE A 63 -14.91 -14.86 -8.04
CA PHE A 63 -13.50 -15.15 -7.73
C PHE A 63 -13.30 -15.64 -6.29
N TYR A 64 -14.15 -15.22 -5.36
CA TYR A 64 -14.16 -15.76 -4.01
C TYR A 64 -14.63 -17.22 -4.00
N GLY A 65 -15.71 -17.55 -4.71
CA GLY A 65 -16.18 -18.92 -4.87
C GLY A 65 -15.12 -19.84 -5.49
N LEU A 66 -14.48 -19.40 -6.57
CA LEU A 66 -13.36 -20.13 -7.19
C LEU A 66 -12.20 -20.33 -6.22
N ARG A 67 -11.84 -19.30 -5.45
CA ARG A 67 -10.78 -19.39 -4.44
C ARG A 67 -11.09 -20.46 -3.39
N GLN A 68 -12.33 -20.52 -2.89
CA GLN A 68 -12.73 -21.55 -1.92
C GLN A 68 -12.70 -22.96 -2.52
N LYS A 69 -13.14 -23.10 -3.77
CA LYS A 69 -13.06 -24.37 -4.50
C LYS A 69 -11.62 -24.87 -4.62
N PHE A 70 -10.70 -24.03 -5.12
CA PHE A 70 -9.29 -24.42 -5.29
C PHE A 70 -8.60 -24.71 -3.96
N LYS A 71 -8.99 -24.00 -2.88
CA LYS A 71 -8.53 -24.29 -1.53
C LYS A 71 -8.98 -25.68 -1.05
N ALA A 72 -10.23 -26.05 -1.31
CA ALA A 72 -10.76 -27.38 -0.96
C ALA A 72 -10.10 -28.50 -1.78
N GLU A 73 -9.74 -28.22 -3.04
CA GLU A 73 -9.03 -29.15 -3.95
C GLU A 73 -7.51 -29.20 -3.70
N GLY A 74 -6.96 -28.32 -2.85
CA GLY A 74 -5.53 -28.26 -2.54
C GLY A 74 -4.65 -27.65 -3.63
N ILE A 75 -5.22 -26.88 -4.56
CA ILE A 75 -4.48 -26.28 -5.69
C ILE A 75 -4.02 -24.85 -5.32
N ALA A 76 -2.83 -24.76 -4.71
CA ALA A 76 -2.30 -23.53 -4.12
C ALA A 76 -2.07 -22.41 -5.15
N GLU A 77 -1.64 -22.74 -6.37
CA GLU A 77 -1.33 -21.78 -7.43
C GLU A 77 -2.59 -21.02 -7.86
N TYR A 78 -3.70 -21.72 -8.02
CA TYR A 78 -4.98 -21.12 -8.40
C TYR A 78 -5.66 -20.39 -7.25
N GLU A 79 -5.47 -20.83 -6.00
CA GLU A 79 -5.89 -20.04 -4.83
C GLU A 79 -5.20 -18.67 -4.84
N GLU A 80 -3.88 -18.65 -5.01
CA GLU A 80 -3.09 -17.42 -5.04
C GLU A 80 -3.42 -16.54 -6.26
N LEU A 81 -3.68 -17.13 -7.44
CA LEU A 81 -4.14 -16.38 -8.60
C LEU A 81 -5.48 -15.69 -8.33
N CYS A 82 -6.48 -16.41 -7.81
CA CYS A 82 -7.79 -15.84 -7.49
C CYS A 82 -7.67 -14.72 -6.45
N LYS A 83 -6.85 -14.91 -5.42
CA LYS A 83 -6.57 -13.89 -4.40
C LYS A 83 -5.92 -12.63 -5.01
N LYS A 84 -4.96 -12.78 -5.93
CA LYS A 84 -4.36 -11.63 -6.64
C LYS A 84 -5.38 -10.88 -7.48
N LEU A 85 -6.25 -11.60 -8.19
CA LEU A 85 -7.30 -11.00 -9.02
C LEU A 85 -8.32 -10.21 -8.18
N LEU A 86 -8.66 -10.68 -6.97
CA LEU A 86 -9.49 -9.94 -6.02
C LEU A 86 -8.78 -8.67 -5.52
N ASN A 87 -7.52 -8.79 -5.11
CA ASN A 87 -6.78 -7.69 -4.49
C ASN A 87 -6.38 -6.58 -5.48
N CYS A 88 -6.14 -6.92 -6.76
CA CYS A 88 -5.63 -5.96 -7.74
C CYS A 88 -6.72 -5.16 -8.45
N LEU A 89 -7.98 -5.62 -8.43
CA LEU A 89 -9.05 -5.03 -9.25
C LEU A 89 -9.27 -3.54 -8.95
N TYR A 90 -9.52 -3.19 -7.68
CA TYR A 90 -9.86 -1.81 -7.33
C TYR A 90 -8.72 -0.83 -7.66
N GLY A 91 -7.47 -1.27 -7.53
CA GLY A 91 -6.29 -0.48 -7.84
C GLY A 91 -6.15 -0.14 -9.33
N LYS A 92 -6.76 -0.93 -10.23
CA LYS A 92 -6.75 -0.65 -11.67
C LYS A 92 -7.49 0.64 -12.03
N PHE A 93 -8.55 0.97 -11.30
CA PHE A 93 -9.28 2.22 -11.49
C PHE A 93 -8.48 3.46 -11.04
N GLY A 94 -7.42 3.28 -10.25
CA GLY A 94 -6.51 4.38 -9.84
C GLY A 94 -5.20 4.42 -10.63
N GLN A 95 -5.05 3.60 -11.67
CA GLN A 95 -3.81 3.50 -12.41
C GLN A 95 -3.58 4.74 -13.29
N LYS A 96 -2.34 5.24 -13.32
CA LYS A 96 -1.89 6.24 -14.31
C LYS A 96 -1.38 5.55 -15.57
N ALA A 97 -1.74 6.06 -16.74
CA ALA A 97 -1.19 5.61 -18.01
C ALA A 97 -0.02 6.49 -18.44
N GLU A 98 1.12 5.88 -18.74
CA GLU A 98 2.22 6.55 -19.43
C GLU A 98 1.85 6.76 -20.92
N VAL A 99 2.05 7.97 -21.44
CA VAL A 99 1.81 8.28 -22.85
C VAL A 99 3.13 8.23 -23.60
N TRP A 100 3.27 7.18 -24.40
CA TRP A 100 4.43 6.96 -25.25
C TRP A 100 4.07 7.30 -26.69
N LYS A 101 4.75 8.30 -27.27
CA LYS A 101 4.56 8.71 -28.66
C LYS A 101 5.65 8.07 -29.50
N LYS A 102 5.27 7.36 -30.57
CA LYS A 102 6.25 6.86 -31.54
C LYS A 102 6.92 8.05 -32.23
N ILE A 103 8.25 8.07 -32.21
CA ILE A 103 9.07 9.13 -32.82
C ILE A 103 9.94 8.60 -33.97
N GLY A 104 10.06 7.28 -34.14
CA GLY A 104 10.83 6.70 -35.22
C GLY A 104 10.78 5.17 -35.25
N VAL A 105 11.52 4.61 -36.20
CA VAL A 105 11.79 3.17 -36.36
C VAL A 105 13.30 3.00 -36.31
N CYS A 106 13.77 2.00 -35.58
CA CYS A 106 15.18 1.69 -35.38
C CYS A 106 15.34 0.18 -35.15
N PRO A 107 15.29 -0.62 -36.24
CA PRO A 107 15.14 -2.08 -36.16
C PRO A 107 16.36 -2.80 -35.59
N ASP A 108 17.55 -2.19 -35.69
CA ASP A 108 18.82 -2.81 -35.28
C ASP A 108 19.26 -2.41 -33.85
N GLU A 109 18.43 -1.67 -33.14
CA GLU A 109 18.71 -1.23 -31.77
C GLU A 109 18.09 -2.20 -30.74
N PRO A 110 18.83 -2.55 -29.66
CA PRO A 110 18.30 -3.40 -28.61
C PRO A 110 17.21 -2.70 -27.79
N ASP A 111 16.28 -3.50 -27.26
CA ASP A 111 15.16 -3.04 -26.43
C ASP A 111 15.67 -2.44 -25.11
N ARG A 112 15.45 -1.13 -24.91
CA ARG A 112 15.91 -0.41 -23.72
C ARG A 112 15.10 0.85 -23.45
N VAL A 113 15.33 1.45 -22.29
CA VAL A 113 14.80 2.74 -21.86
C VAL A 113 15.95 3.63 -21.40
N GLU A 114 16.16 4.71 -22.13
CA GLU A 114 17.16 5.73 -21.82
C GLU A 114 16.49 6.89 -21.07
N ILE A 115 17.13 7.37 -20.01
CA ILE A 115 16.74 8.61 -19.33
C ILE A 115 17.66 9.72 -19.82
N CYS A 116 17.11 10.66 -20.59
CA CYS A 116 17.84 11.78 -21.16
C CYS A 116 17.68 13.01 -20.26
N TYR A 117 18.78 13.60 -19.82
CA TYR A 117 18.78 14.86 -19.08
C TYR A 117 18.89 16.02 -20.06
N ILE A 118 18.04 17.04 -19.90
CA ILE A 118 18.06 18.23 -20.74
C ILE A 118 19.00 19.25 -20.10
N GLU A 119 20.03 19.67 -20.82
CA GLU A 119 20.95 20.71 -20.36
C GLU A 119 20.19 22.00 -20.00
N GLY A 120 20.54 22.62 -18.86
CA GLY A 120 19.88 23.83 -18.36
C GLY A 120 18.46 23.61 -17.79
N SER A 121 18.01 22.37 -17.59
CA SER A 121 16.68 22.04 -17.08
C SER A 121 16.72 20.98 -15.99
N HIS A 122 15.86 21.11 -14.98
CA HIS A 122 15.63 20.06 -13.98
C HIS A 122 14.72 18.92 -14.47
N LYS A 123 14.33 18.93 -15.75
CA LYS A 123 13.46 17.92 -16.35
C LYS A 123 14.30 16.86 -17.07
N SER A 124 13.90 15.60 -16.92
CA SER A 124 14.39 14.48 -17.72
C SER A 124 13.31 13.99 -18.69
N ARG A 125 13.74 13.36 -19.78
CA ARG A 125 12.90 12.63 -20.73
C ARG A 125 13.23 11.15 -20.67
N ALA A 126 12.28 10.31 -21.11
CA ALA A 126 12.54 8.89 -21.30
C ALA A 126 12.30 8.52 -22.77
N ILE A 127 13.31 7.90 -23.38
CA ILE A 127 13.22 7.32 -24.72
C ILE A 127 13.19 5.80 -24.54
N ARG A 128 12.28 5.13 -25.25
CA ARG A 128 12.16 3.68 -25.23
C ARG A 128 12.34 3.13 -26.62
N TYR A 129 13.26 2.19 -26.74
CA TYR A 129 13.48 1.34 -27.89
C TYR A 129 12.77 0.02 -27.57
N LEU A 130 11.82 -0.38 -28.40
CA LEU A 130 11.07 -1.61 -28.19
C LEU A 130 10.62 -2.17 -29.53
N LEU A 131 11.00 -3.42 -29.83
CA LEU A 131 10.63 -4.14 -31.06
C LEU A 131 10.97 -3.36 -32.34
N GLY A 132 12.14 -2.74 -32.37
CA GLY A 132 12.60 -1.96 -33.53
C GLY A 132 11.90 -0.61 -33.71
N GLU A 133 11.16 -0.12 -32.72
CA GLU A 133 10.50 1.19 -32.73
C GLU A 133 11.01 2.09 -31.60
N ILE A 134 11.03 3.40 -31.83
CA ILE A 134 11.44 4.39 -30.84
C ILE A 134 10.22 5.19 -30.37
N PHE A 135 10.08 5.30 -29.04
CA PHE A 135 9.03 6.07 -28.39
C PHE A 135 9.59 7.08 -27.40
N GLU A 136 8.98 8.26 -27.35
CA GLU A 136 9.23 9.27 -26.32
C GLU A 136 8.11 9.27 -25.27
N LEU A 137 8.47 9.27 -23.98
CA LEU A 137 7.52 9.51 -22.90
C LEU A 137 7.12 10.98 -22.90
N THR A 138 5.92 11.28 -23.39
CA THR A 138 5.42 12.65 -23.56
C THR A 138 4.56 13.12 -22.38
N GLY A 139 4.15 12.20 -21.50
CA GLY A 139 3.40 12.57 -20.31
C GLY A 139 2.67 11.40 -19.67
N HIS A 140 1.71 11.74 -18.82
CA HIS A 140 0.82 10.80 -18.18
C HIS A 140 -0.63 11.23 -18.44
N LYS A 141 -1.51 10.27 -18.69
CA LYS A 141 -2.95 10.50 -18.81
C LYS A 141 -3.73 9.54 -17.93
N GLU A 142 -5.01 9.82 -17.80
CA GLU A 142 -5.94 8.86 -17.18
C GLU A 142 -6.06 7.60 -18.06
N CYS A 143 -6.06 6.43 -17.41
CA CYS A 143 -6.37 5.18 -18.10
C CYS A 143 -7.81 5.20 -18.63
N PHE A 144 -8.11 4.37 -19.65
CA PHE A 144 -9.46 4.26 -20.21
C PHE A 144 -10.52 3.93 -19.14
N ASN A 145 -10.21 3.03 -18.21
CA ASN A 145 -11.08 2.66 -17.09
C ASN A 145 -10.70 3.41 -15.77
N SER A 146 -10.12 4.60 -15.88
CA SER A 146 -9.78 5.45 -14.74
C SER A 146 -11.04 5.89 -14.00
N PHE A 147 -11.10 5.60 -12.71
CA PHE A 147 -12.09 6.18 -11.81
C PHE A 147 -11.53 6.23 -10.38
N PRO A 148 -10.69 7.21 -10.04
CA PRO A 148 -9.96 7.25 -8.76
C PRO A 148 -10.83 7.29 -7.50
N ALA A 149 -12.10 7.70 -7.62
CA ALA A 149 -13.04 7.69 -6.50
C ALA A 149 -13.39 6.26 -6.03
N ILE A 150 -13.30 5.24 -6.88
CA ILE A 150 -13.48 3.82 -6.50
C ILE A 150 -12.38 3.36 -5.53
N PRO A 151 -11.08 3.40 -5.88
CA PRO A 151 -10.02 2.97 -4.97
C PRO A 151 -9.94 3.85 -3.72
N ALA A 152 -10.29 5.14 -3.82
CA ALA A 152 -10.40 5.99 -2.64
C ALA A 152 -11.46 5.48 -1.65
N HIS A 153 -12.67 5.14 -2.13
CA HIS A 153 -13.73 4.56 -1.30
C HIS A 153 -13.34 3.21 -0.70
N VAL A 154 -12.79 2.29 -1.51
CA VAL A 154 -12.38 0.97 -1.02
C VAL A 154 -11.32 1.10 0.07
N ALA A 155 -10.31 1.96 -0.14
CA ALA A 155 -9.27 2.20 0.86
C ALA A 155 -9.82 2.87 2.13
N ALA A 156 -10.81 3.76 2.00
CA ALA A 156 -11.45 4.41 3.14
C ALA A 156 -12.28 3.44 3.98
N TYR A 157 -13.07 2.57 3.35
CA TYR A 157 -13.78 1.49 4.05
C TYR A 157 -12.81 0.58 4.81
N GLY A 158 -11.69 0.19 4.18
CA GLY A 158 -10.66 -0.61 4.85
C GLY A 158 -10.03 0.11 6.05
N ARG A 159 -9.75 1.41 5.93
CA ARG A 159 -9.20 2.22 7.03
C ARG A 159 -10.17 2.36 8.19
N LEU A 160 -11.43 2.72 7.94
CA LEU A 160 -12.43 2.86 9.00
C LEU A 160 -12.78 1.51 9.64
N TRP A 161 -12.73 0.42 8.88
CA TRP A 161 -12.85 -0.92 9.46
C TRP A 161 -11.71 -1.21 10.44
N LEU A 162 -10.47 -0.93 10.05
CA LEU A 162 -9.31 -1.08 10.94
C LEU A 162 -9.41 -0.14 12.16
N TRP A 163 -9.86 1.10 11.96
CA TRP A 163 -10.09 2.04 13.05
C TRP A 163 -11.11 1.51 14.06
N ARG A 164 -12.26 1.03 13.59
CA ARG A 164 -13.28 0.38 14.45
C ARG A 164 -12.69 -0.79 15.26
N LEU A 165 -11.81 -1.58 14.66
CA LEU A 165 -11.14 -2.68 15.38
C LEU A 165 -10.18 -2.18 16.46
N MET A 166 -9.51 -1.05 16.22
CA MET A 166 -8.66 -0.39 17.23
C MET A 166 -9.51 0.16 18.38
N GLU A 167 -10.63 0.80 18.08
CA GLU A 167 -11.61 1.28 19.08
C GLU A 167 -12.15 0.11 19.91
N LEU A 168 -12.54 -0.99 19.26
CA LEU A 168 -13.00 -2.20 19.94
C LEU A 168 -11.92 -2.83 20.82
N ALA A 169 -10.69 -2.95 20.33
CA ALA A 169 -9.57 -3.45 21.15
C ALA A 169 -9.36 -2.58 22.39
N GLY A 170 -9.59 -1.27 22.26
CA GLY A 170 -9.44 -0.28 23.31
C GLY A 170 -8.02 0.31 23.32
N GLU A 171 -7.94 1.58 23.71
CA GLU A 171 -6.67 2.31 23.83
C GLU A 171 -5.71 1.58 24.78
N GLY A 172 -4.43 1.51 24.40
CA GLY A 172 -3.40 0.77 25.14
C GLY A 172 -3.39 -0.74 24.91
N ASN A 173 -4.39 -1.31 24.23
CA ASN A 173 -4.46 -2.75 23.95
C ASN A 173 -4.04 -3.14 22.53
N TYR A 174 -3.72 -2.16 21.67
CA TYR A 174 -3.13 -2.38 20.35
C TYR A 174 -1.75 -1.70 20.26
N PHE A 175 -0.83 -2.34 19.55
CA PHE A 175 0.58 -1.91 19.47
C PHE A 175 1.01 -1.52 18.06
N TYR A 176 0.42 -2.13 17.04
CA TYR A 176 0.82 -1.93 15.65
C TYR A 176 -0.30 -2.34 14.69
N CYS A 177 -0.40 -1.66 13.55
CA CYS A 177 -1.28 -2.06 12.47
C CYS A 177 -0.60 -1.89 11.10
N ASP A 178 -0.94 -2.76 10.16
CA ASP A 178 -0.52 -2.62 8.75
C ASP A 178 -1.63 -3.08 7.82
N THR A 179 -2.36 -2.10 7.28
CA THR A 179 -3.42 -2.23 6.26
C THR A 179 -4.65 -3.03 6.72
N ASP A 180 -4.47 -4.32 7.01
CA ASP A 180 -5.50 -5.31 7.30
C ASP A 180 -5.11 -6.20 8.50
N SER A 181 -4.10 -5.80 9.27
CA SER A 181 -3.62 -6.51 10.45
C SER A 181 -3.50 -5.57 11.65
N LEU A 182 -3.73 -6.12 12.85
CA LEU A 182 -3.65 -5.43 14.13
C LEU A 182 -2.95 -6.33 15.15
N PHE A 183 -1.99 -5.79 15.88
CA PHE A 183 -1.29 -6.48 16.95
C PHE A 183 -1.87 -6.00 18.27
N VAL A 184 -2.39 -6.94 19.06
CA VAL A 184 -3.09 -6.67 20.31
C VAL A 184 -2.58 -7.54 21.44
N ASN A 185 -2.79 -7.09 22.68
CA ASN A 185 -2.62 -7.94 23.86
C ASN A 185 -3.85 -8.85 24.07
N SER A 186 -3.86 -9.62 25.15
CA SER A 186 -4.96 -10.52 25.50
C SER A 186 -6.29 -9.80 25.76
N VAL A 187 -6.25 -8.61 26.36
CA VAL A 187 -7.44 -7.78 26.62
C VAL A 187 -8.04 -7.28 25.31
N GLY A 188 -7.21 -6.73 24.43
CA GLY A 188 -7.64 -6.30 23.10
C GLY A 188 -8.20 -7.45 22.28
N LEU A 189 -7.55 -8.63 22.31
CA LEU A 189 -8.06 -9.83 21.66
C LEU A 189 -9.43 -10.26 22.20
N TYR A 190 -9.63 -10.22 23.51
CA TYR A 190 -10.93 -10.50 24.13
C TYR A 190 -12.00 -9.51 23.67
N ASN A 191 -11.67 -8.21 23.65
CA ASN A 191 -12.61 -7.16 23.25
C ASN A 191 -13.02 -7.22 21.77
N LEU A 192 -12.17 -7.76 20.89
CA LEU A 192 -12.51 -7.97 19.48
C LEU A 192 -13.70 -8.96 19.31
N GLY A 193 -13.91 -9.86 20.27
CA GLY A 193 -15.14 -10.65 20.41
C GLY A 193 -15.64 -11.28 19.11
N THR A 194 -16.85 -10.88 18.69
CA THR A 194 -17.55 -11.42 17.52
C THR A 194 -16.89 -11.09 16.18
N GLU A 195 -15.91 -10.19 16.16
CA GLU A 195 -15.13 -9.91 14.95
C GLU A 195 -14.08 -10.97 14.64
N LEU A 196 -13.81 -11.88 15.58
CA LEU A 196 -12.92 -13.02 15.37
C LEU A 196 -13.65 -14.17 14.67
N ASP A 197 -13.29 -14.46 13.42
CA ASP A 197 -13.80 -15.59 12.66
C ASP A 197 -12.82 -15.99 11.54
N ASN A 198 -12.62 -17.30 11.36
CA ASN A 198 -11.66 -17.85 10.40
C ASN A 198 -12.21 -18.01 8.96
N LEU A 199 -13.52 -17.92 8.78
CA LEU A 199 -14.25 -18.26 7.56
C LEU A 199 -15.09 -17.10 7.02
N ARG A 200 -15.65 -16.27 7.92
CA ARG A 200 -16.49 -15.13 7.56
C ARG A 200 -15.68 -14.08 6.80
N LEU A 201 -16.14 -13.71 5.61
CA LEU A 201 -15.49 -12.68 4.80
C LEU A 201 -15.51 -11.34 5.56
N GLY A 202 -14.35 -10.69 5.66
CA GLY A 202 -14.16 -9.42 6.36
C GLY A 202 -13.90 -9.54 7.87
N ALA A 203 -14.02 -10.74 8.45
CA ALA A 203 -13.67 -10.97 9.84
C ALA A 203 -12.14 -11.03 10.06
N ILE A 204 -11.73 -10.92 11.32
CA ILE A 204 -10.34 -10.99 11.74
C ILE A 204 -10.00 -12.43 12.17
N LYS A 205 -8.86 -12.90 11.68
CA LYS A 205 -8.30 -14.19 12.04
C LYS A 205 -7.06 -14.00 12.93
N VAL A 206 -6.94 -14.81 13.97
CA VAL A 206 -5.68 -14.95 14.71
C VAL A 206 -4.69 -15.73 13.86
N ILE A 207 -3.58 -15.09 13.49
CA ILE A 207 -2.55 -15.67 12.61
C ILE A 207 -1.35 -16.17 13.42
N GLU A 208 -0.99 -15.49 14.50
CA GLU A 208 0.23 -15.72 15.27
C GLU A 208 0.00 -15.22 16.71
N GLN A 209 0.53 -15.94 17.70
CA GLN A 209 0.54 -15.55 19.11
C GLN A 209 1.99 -15.62 19.62
N THR A 210 2.38 -14.67 20.45
CA THR A 210 3.75 -14.57 20.98
C THR A 210 3.74 -13.87 22.33
N ASP A 211 4.75 -14.18 23.15
CA ASP A 211 4.93 -13.55 24.46
C ASP A 211 5.61 -12.18 24.36
N SER A 212 6.33 -11.91 23.26
CA SER A 212 7.02 -10.64 23.07
C SER A 212 7.17 -10.24 21.60
N ILE A 213 7.18 -8.93 21.38
CA ILE A 213 7.40 -8.32 20.08
C ILE A 213 8.32 -7.11 20.22
N SER A 214 9.21 -6.91 19.25
CA SER A 214 9.99 -5.66 19.12
C SER A 214 9.54 -4.91 17.88
N ILE A 215 8.97 -3.71 18.06
CA ILE A 215 8.56 -2.82 16.97
C ILE A 215 9.53 -1.65 16.92
N ARG A 216 10.19 -1.45 15.77
CA ARG A 216 11.15 -0.36 15.55
C ARG A 216 10.64 0.69 14.58
N GLY A 217 9.55 0.40 13.87
CA GLY A 217 8.90 1.36 12.98
C GLY A 217 7.96 0.70 11.98
N VAL A 218 7.59 1.48 10.96
CA VAL A 218 6.65 1.04 9.92
C VAL A 218 7.25 -0.10 9.11
N LYS A 219 6.65 -1.29 9.23
CA LYS A 219 7.12 -2.55 8.64
C LYS A 219 8.56 -2.87 9.05
N ASP A 220 8.94 -2.52 10.28
CA ASP A 220 10.20 -2.92 10.92
C ASP A 220 9.90 -3.47 12.33
N TYR A 221 9.72 -4.79 12.42
CA TYR A 221 9.41 -5.47 13.68
C TYR A 221 9.93 -6.91 13.70
N SER A 222 10.02 -7.50 14.89
CA SER A 222 10.44 -8.89 15.12
C SER A 222 9.46 -9.60 16.04
N ILE A 223 9.03 -10.79 15.65
CA ILE A 223 8.12 -11.68 16.40
C ILE A 223 8.80 -13.06 16.47
N GLY A 224 9.23 -13.49 17.66
CA GLY A 224 10.03 -14.71 17.80
C GLY A 224 11.24 -14.72 16.85
N THR A 225 11.30 -15.72 15.97
CA THR A 225 12.37 -15.85 14.95
C THR A 225 12.10 -15.08 13.65
N LYS A 226 10.88 -14.55 13.49
CA LYS A 226 10.45 -13.84 12.29
C LYS A 226 10.85 -12.36 12.38
N ARG A 227 11.60 -11.90 11.39
CA ARG A 227 12.01 -10.50 11.25
C ARG A 227 11.40 -9.91 9.98
N VAL A 228 10.66 -8.82 10.13
CA VAL A 228 10.05 -8.08 9.01
C VAL A 228 10.69 -6.71 8.96
N ILE A 229 11.39 -6.40 7.87
CA ILE A 229 11.99 -5.08 7.67
C ILE A 229 11.72 -4.60 6.24
N LYS A 230 11.11 -3.42 6.12
CA LYS A 230 10.69 -2.87 4.85
C LYS A 230 11.87 -2.72 3.89
N GLY A 231 11.78 -3.39 2.75
CA GLY A 231 12.77 -3.29 1.69
C GLY A 231 14.04 -4.10 1.94
N ILE A 232 14.14 -4.83 3.05
CA ILE A 232 15.21 -5.79 3.32
C ILE A 232 14.71 -7.20 3.05
N ARG A 233 15.47 -7.99 2.28
CA ARG A 233 15.12 -9.39 1.97
C ARG A 233 15.35 -10.30 3.19
N LYS A 234 14.63 -11.43 3.25
CA LYS A 234 14.78 -12.43 4.32
C LYS A 234 16.21 -12.97 4.46
N LEU A 235 16.92 -13.12 3.33
CA LEU A 235 18.30 -13.62 3.28
C LEU A 235 19.36 -12.50 3.25
N ALA A 236 18.97 -11.25 3.50
CA ALA A 236 19.93 -10.16 3.57
C ALA A 236 20.86 -10.33 4.77
N ILE A 237 22.13 -9.97 4.60
CA ILE A 237 23.15 -10.05 5.64
C ILE A 237 23.33 -8.67 6.25
N GLU A 238 23.22 -8.57 7.57
CA GLU A 238 23.55 -7.34 8.31
C GLU A 238 25.08 -7.23 8.41
N VAL A 239 25.66 -6.30 7.66
CA VAL A 239 27.14 -6.13 7.58
C VAL A 239 27.66 -5.20 8.67
N SER A 240 26.82 -4.27 9.13
CA SER A 240 27.02 -3.44 10.31
C SER A 240 25.65 -3.01 10.83
N GLU A 241 25.59 -2.38 12.01
CA GLU A 241 24.32 -1.96 12.59
C GLU A 241 23.50 -1.10 11.60
N GLY A 242 22.31 -1.59 11.24
CA GLY A 242 21.39 -0.89 10.32
C GLY A 242 21.81 -0.90 8.84
N VAL A 243 22.88 -1.60 8.47
CA VAL A 243 23.35 -1.73 7.09
C VAL A 243 23.24 -3.18 6.63
N TYR A 244 22.49 -3.39 5.55
CA TYR A 244 22.22 -4.73 5.01
C TYR A 244 22.76 -4.84 3.59
N GLU A 245 23.45 -5.94 3.32
CA GLU A 245 23.78 -6.38 1.96
C GLU A 245 22.74 -7.38 1.47
N GLN A 246 22.22 -7.16 0.27
CA GLN A 246 21.24 -8.06 -0.34
C GLN A 246 21.33 -8.06 -1.86
N GLU A 247 20.74 -9.09 -2.46
CA GLU A 247 20.57 -9.17 -3.90
C GLU A 247 19.48 -8.22 -4.41
N LEU A 248 19.77 -7.56 -5.52
CA LEU A 248 18.83 -6.81 -6.34
C LEU A 248 18.53 -7.63 -7.59
N TRP A 249 17.32 -8.19 -7.60
CA TRP A 249 16.76 -8.90 -8.74
C TRP A 249 16.07 -7.88 -9.65
N PRO A 250 16.50 -7.72 -10.90
CA PRO A 250 15.96 -6.70 -11.78
C PRO A 250 14.51 -7.04 -12.19
N SER A 251 13.63 -6.04 -12.18
CA SER A 251 12.31 -6.14 -12.80
C SER A 251 12.44 -5.95 -14.31
N PHE A 252 11.44 -6.32 -15.10
CA PHE A 252 11.46 -6.08 -16.55
C PHE A 252 11.75 -4.60 -16.90
N LYS A 253 11.09 -3.66 -16.22
CA LYS A 253 11.37 -2.21 -16.38
C LYS A 253 12.77 -1.83 -15.91
N GLY A 254 13.31 -2.53 -14.92
CA GLY A 254 14.68 -2.36 -14.45
C GLY A 254 15.71 -2.86 -15.46
N LEU A 255 15.48 -4.03 -16.07
CA LEU A 255 16.32 -4.60 -17.14
C LEU A 255 16.39 -3.66 -18.33
N LEU A 256 15.25 -3.16 -18.80
CA LEU A 256 15.23 -2.21 -19.92
C LEU A 256 16.03 -0.93 -19.64
N ARG A 257 16.22 -0.56 -18.37
CA ARG A 257 17.04 0.62 -17.99
C ARG A 257 18.51 0.28 -17.74
N SER A 258 18.88 -0.99 -17.80
CA SER A 258 20.27 -1.42 -17.66
C SER A 258 21.02 -1.27 -18.99
N GLN A 259 22.36 -1.28 -18.93
CA GLN A 259 23.20 -1.24 -20.12
C GLN A 259 23.07 -2.52 -20.98
N HIS A 260 22.70 -3.65 -20.35
CA HIS A 260 22.57 -4.94 -21.01
C HIS A 260 21.19 -5.55 -20.71
N PRO A 261 20.12 -5.07 -21.38
CA PRO A 261 18.75 -5.50 -21.13
C PRO A 261 18.52 -7.00 -21.38
N ASP A 262 19.33 -7.61 -22.25
CA ASP A 262 19.27 -9.04 -22.59
C ASP A 262 19.93 -9.95 -21.53
N VAL A 263 20.61 -9.35 -20.54
CA VAL A 263 21.30 -10.08 -19.48
C VAL A 263 20.54 -9.95 -18.18
N TYR A 264 20.06 -11.08 -17.65
CA TYR A 264 19.48 -11.12 -16.31
C TYR A 264 20.56 -11.18 -15.23
N ALA A 265 21.19 -10.04 -14.94
CA ALA A 265 22.22 -9.93 -13.92
C ALA A 265 21.64 -9.63 -12.52
N ILE A 266 22.01 -10.44 -11.54
CA ILE A 266 21.71 -10.19 -10.13
C ILE A 266 22.86 -9.38 -9.54
N ALA A 267 22.57 -8.17 -9.06
CA ALA A 267 23.56 -7.32 -8.42
C ALA A 267 23.47 -7.44 -6.89
N LYS A 268 24.58 -7.20 -6.18
CA LYS A 268 24.56 -6.96 -4.74
C LYS A 268 24.42 -5.47 -4.47
N ILE A 269 23.53 -5.11 -3.55
CA ILE A 269 23.34 -3.73 -3.11
C ILE A 269 23.41 -3.65 -1.59
N ARG A 270 23.84 -2.48 -1.09
CA ARG A 270 23.79 -2.14 0.33
C ARG A 270 22.62 -1.21 0.61
N LYS A 271 21.93 -1.43 1.71
CA LYS A 271 20.83 -0.60 2.20
C LYS A 271 21.09 -0.17 3.63
N THR A 272 21.07 1.13 3.84
CA THR A 272 21.18 1.74 5.17
C THR A 272 19.80 2.13 5.67
N LEU A 273 19.44 1.69 6.88
CA LEU A 273 18.18 2.01 7.53
C LEU A 273 18.40 3.09 8.58
N SER A 274 17.73 4.23 8.42
CA SER A 274 17.78 5.30 9.42
C SER A 274 16.89 5.05 10.66
N ARG A 275 15.93 4.10 10.57
CA ARG A 275 14.92 3.79 11.59
C ARG A 275 14.18 5.00 12.21
N LYS A 276 14.20 6.15 11.53
CA LYS A 276 13.52 7.37 12.01
C LYS A 276 12.02 7.29 11.74
N TYR A 277 11.21 7.28 12.79
CA TYR A 277 9.76 7.47 12.69
C TYR A 277 9.44 8.95 12.41
N THR A 278 8.53 9.19 11.48
CA THR A 278 8.29 10.54 10.89
C THR A 278 6.80 10.82 10.64
N LYS A 279 5.92 10.01 11.23
CA LYS A 279 4.47 10.13 11.03
C LYS A 279 3.71 10.62 12.28
N GLY A 280 4.45 10.93 13.35
CA GLY A 280 3.99 11.24 14.69
C GLY A 280 5.21 11.52 15.58
N VAL A 281 4.95 11.92 16.82
CA VAL A 281 5.96 12.13 17.85
C VAL A 281 6.11 10.82 18.63
N VAL A 282 7.35 10.32 18.77
CA VAL A 282 7.63 9.13 19.58
C VAL A 282 7.92 9.60 21.00
N ASN A 283 7.14 9.10 21.95
CA ASN A 283 7.26 9.41 23.37
C ASN A 283 8.37 8.55 24.02
N GLU A 284 8.77 8.89 25.25
CA GLU A 284 9.84 8.17 25.97
C GLU A 284 9.51 6.69 26.23
N ASP A 285 8.22 6.36 26.40
CA ASP A 285 7.72 4.99 26.56
C ASP A 285 7.58 4.23 25.24
N GLY A 286 7.90 4.87 24.11
CA GLY A 286 7.78 4.31 22.76
C GLY A 286 6.38 4.44 22.14
N SER A 287 5.40 5.00 22.84
CA SER A 287 4.09 5.32 22.27
C SER A 287 4.20 6.44 21.22
N ILE A 288 3.19 6.56 20.36
CA ILE A 288 3.20 7.55 19.27
C ILE A 288 2.05 8.53 19.47
N SER A 289 2.39 9.80 19.65
CA SER A 289 1.44 10.90 19.59
C SER A 289 1.23 11.36 18.14
N PRO A 290 -0.02 11.61 17.72
CA PRO A 290 -0.32 12.17 16.40
C PRO A 290 0.29 13.56 16.19
N LEU A 291 0.37 13.98 14.91
CA LEU A 291 0.81 15.32 14.52
C LEU A 291 -0.32 16.34 14.51
#